data_AF-A0A9P1CG72-F1
#
_entry.id   AF-A0A9P1CG72-F1
#
_cell.length_a   1.000
_cell.length_b   1.000
_cell.length_c   1.000
_cell.angle_alpha   90.00
_cell.angle_beta   90.00
_cell.angle_gamma   90.00
#
_symmetry.space_group_name_H-M   'P 1'
#
loop_
_entity.id
_entity.type
_entity.pdbx_description
1 polymer ?
#
loop_
_entity_poly.entity_id
_entity_poly.type
_entity_poly.pdbx_seq_one_letter_code
_entity_poly.pdbx_strand_id
1 'polypeptide(L)'
;MAEPPNDWNAQLAVRSRISGDLLEVLPMKGSWTAHEVTLALRLHRPAPHLTLRLFVGNEPMDPRRTLEQLGVTEVQFIQVDYLADQHLNEQWRRMEEDLQHLTPEVLYDLGQERSPPHEDLYLVLRAVALLVQPDSDLSWLSMRRMLCHRGNFRETLRSFCIDDVPFEVLLKFRDTVAKAHFDRDRLRMRNLKAGWLSSWVLVMYQFVAAKLDFYGMGLGYPSLMNPRVFWRFNKSSEPPAI
;
A
#
# COMPACT_ATOMS: atom_id res chain seq x y z
N MET A 1 -6.17 20.82 -43.26
CA MET A 1 -5.66 20.18 -42.03
C MET A 1 -5.33 21.29 -41.07
N ALA A 2 -6.07 21.45 -39.99
CA ALA A 2 -5.76 22.42 -38.95
C ALA A 2 -4.63 21.86 -38.09
N GLU A 3 -3.61 22.67 -37.81
CA GLU A 3 -2.57 22.30 -36.85
C GLU A 3 -3.22 22.10 -35.47
N PRO A 4 -2.87 21.04 -34.72
CA PRO A 4 -3.38 20.86 -33.37
C PRO A 4 -2.91 22.05 -32.50
N PRO A 5 -3.80 22.63 -31.68
CA PRO A 5 -3.46 23.78 -30.86
C PRO A 5 -2.27 23.44 -29.94
N ASN A 6 -1.28 24.31 -29.98
CA ASN A 6 0.01 24.18 -29.30
C ASN A 6 -0.11 24.50 -27.81
N ASP A 7 -1.07 23.89 -27.10
CA ASP A 7 -1.38 24.13 -25.69
C ASP A 7 -0.47 23.30 -24.77
N TRP A 8 0.81 23.66 -24.73
CA TRP A 8 1.78 23.10 -23.78
C TRP A 8 1.61 23.65 -22.35
N ASN A 9 0.63 24.52 -22.12
CA ASN A 9 0.32 25.12 -20.82
C ASN A 9 -1.05 24.69 -20.26
N ALA A 10 -1.71 23.70 -20.85
CA ALA A 10 -2.93 23.16 -20.26
C ALA A 10 -2.59 22.58 -18.88
N GLN A 11 -3.31 23.01 -17.85
CA GLN A 11 -3.14 22.56 -16.48
C GLN A 11 -4.36 21.75 -16.07
N LEU A 12 -4.13 20.57 -15.53
CA LEU A 12 -5.16 19.72 -14.95
C LEU A 12 -5.36 20.12 -13.48
N ALA A 13 -6.37 20.94 -13.21
CA ALA A 13 -6.83 21.19 -11.85
C ALA A 13 -7.47 19.92 -11.29
N VAL A 14 -7.06 19.53 -10.08
CA VAL A 14 -7.56 18.35 -9.39
C VAL A 14 -8.22 18.80 -8.09
N ARG A 15 -9.52 18.52 -7.95
CA ARG A 15 -10.31 18.97 -6.79
C ARG A 15 -10.93 17.82 -6.02
N SER A 16 -11.12 18.06 -4.73
CA SER A 16 -11.89 17.19 -3.83
C SER A 16 -13.36 17.23 -4.20
N ARG A 17 -13.98 16.06 -4.41
CA ARG A 17 -15.43 15.98 -4.63
C ARG A 17 -16.25 16.35 -3.38
N ILE A 18 -15.69 16.15 -2.18
CA ILE A 18 -16.41 16.34 -0.91
C ILE A 18 -16.40 17.82 -0.52
N SER A 19 -15.23 18.46 -0.56
CA SER A 19 -15.07 19.85 -0.11
C SER A 19 -15.04 20.86 -1.25
N GLY A 20 -14.82 20.44 -2.49
CA GLY A 20 -14.60 21.33 -3.64
C GLY A 20 -13.20 21.95 -3.71
N ASP A 21 -12.37 21.73 -2.68
CA ASP A 21 -11.03 22.31 -2.58
C ASP A 21 -10.13 21.85 -3.71
N LEU A 22 -9.29 22.76 -4.20
CA LEU A 22 -8.20 22.43 -5.12
C LEU A 22 -7.12 21.66 -4.36
N LEU A 23 -6.91 20.41 -4.74
CA LEU A 23 -5.92 19.52 -4.13
C LEU A 23 -4.56 19.69 -4.78
N GLU A 24 -4.53 19.75 -6.11
CA GLU A 24 -3.31 19.80 -6.91
C GLU A 24 -3.57 20.40 -8.29
N VAL A 25 -2.52 20.89 -8.95
CA VAL A 25 -2.56 21.29 -10.35
C VAL A 25 -1.44 20.58 -11.09
N LEU A 26 -1.80 19.74 -12.06
CA LEU A 26 -0.82 18.93 -12.79
C LEU A 26 -0.61 19.48 -14.21
N PRO A 27 0.61 19.41 -14.77
CA PRO A 27 0.82 19.75 -16.17
C PRO A 27 0.09 18.74 -17.06
N MET A 28 -0.88 19.19 -17.85
CA MET A 28 -1.74 18.31 -18.63
C MET A 28 -0.97 17.73 -19.81
N LYS A 29 -1.08 16.41 -20.01
CA LYS A 29 -0.73 15.75 -21.26
C LYS A 29 -2.01 15.18 -21.85
N GLY A 30 -2.34 15.53 -23.10
CA GLY A 30 -3.60 15.08 -23.73
C GLY A 30 -3.79 13.55 -23.72
N SER A 31 -2.69 12.81 -23.78
CA SER A 31 -2.68 11.35 -23.78
C SER A 31 -2.90 10.68 -22.43
N TRP A 32 -3.16 11.43 -21.35
CA TRP A 32 -3.25 10.84 -20.02
C TRP A 32 -4.42 9.87 -19.86
N THR A 33 -4.09 8.68 -19.41
CA THR A 33 -5.02 7.67 -18.90
C THR A 33 -5.36 7.93 -17.44
N ALA A 34 -6.44 7.31 -16.96
CA ALA A 34 -6.81 7.41 -15.55
C ALA A 34 -5.69 6.91 -14.60
N HIS A 35 -4.91 5.94 -15.05
CA HIS A 35 -3.79 5.40 -14.29
C HIS A 35 -2.65 6.42 -14.15
N GLU A 36 -2.29 7.11 -15.23
CA GLU A 36 -1.21 8.10 -15.24
C GLU A 36 -1.54 9.33 -14.37
N VAL A 37 -2.79 9.82 -14.44
CA VAL A 37 -3.25 10.90 -13.54
C VAL A 37 -3.19 10.46 -12.08
N THR A 38 -3.65 9.24 -11.79
CA THR A 38 -3.58 8.64 -10.44
C THR A 38 -2.14 8.55 -9.94
N LEU A 39 -1.21 8.13 -10.79
CA LEU A 39 0.21 8.06 -10.46
C LEU A 39 0.80 9.45 -10.19
N ALA A 40 0.52 10.43 -11.05
CA ALA A 40 1.00 11.80 -10.88
C ALA A 40 0.56 12.40 -9.54
N LEU A 41 -0.69 12.15 -9.14
CA LEU A 41 -1.21 12.62 -7.86
C LEU A 41 -0.56 11.98 -6.65
N ARG A 42 -0.25 10.68 -6.73
CA ARG A 42 0.47 9.99 -5.66
C ARG A 42 1.89 10.49 -5.48
N LEU A 43 2.52 10.95 -6.56
CA LEU A 43 3.85 11.54 -6.51
C LEU A 43 3.82 12.92 -5.80
N HIS A 44 2.78 13.72 -6.00
CA HIS A 44 2.67 15.05 -5.38
C HIS A 44 2.05 15.03 -3.98
N ARG A 45 1.11 14.13 -3.72
CA ARG A 45 0.56 13.86 -2.39
C ARG A 45 0.71 12.39 -2.05
N PRO A 46 1.79 12.00 -1.34
CA PRO A 46 1.98 10.65 -0.86
C PRO A 46 0.98 10.37 0.26
N ALA A 47 -0.24 10.04 -0.12
CA ALA A 47 -1.27 9.54 0.76
C ALA A 47 -1.57 8.11 0.29
N PRO A 48 -0.76 7.15 0.76
CA PRO A 48 -0.76 5.78 0.24
C PRO A 48 -2.10 5.07 0.43
N HIS A 49 -2.95 5.64 1.29
CA HIS A 49 -4.26 5.15 1.63
C HIS A 49 -5.43 5.65 0.82
N LEU A 50 -5.15 6.37 -0.27
CA LEU A 50 -6.18 6.96 -1.08
C LEU A 50 -6.49 6.11 -2.32
N THR A 51 -7.72 5.60 -2.31
CA THR A 51 -8.45 5.19 -3.51
C THR A 51 -8.76 6.42 -4.33
N LEU A 52 -7.98 6.67 -5.39
CA LEU A 52 -8.31 7.75 -6.32
C LEU A 52 -9.26 7.21 -7.39
N ARG A 53 -10.49 7.69 -7.40
CA ARG A 53 -11.37 7.57 -8.56
C ARG A 53 -11.46 8.91 -9.24
N LEU A 54 -11.06 8.92 -10.50
CA LEU A 54 -11.18 10.09 -11.35
C LEU A 54 -12.60 10.16 -11.87
N PHE A 55 -13.17 11.35 -11.84
CA PHE A 55 -14.48 11.62 -12.41
C PHE A 55 -14.34 12.71 -13.47
N VAL A 56 -15.04 12.51 -14.59
CA VAL A 56 -15.19 13.51 -15.64
C VAL A 56 -16.62 14.01 -15.56
N GLY A 57 -16.81 15.23 -15.07
CA GLY A 57 -18.12 15.71 -14.63
C GLY A 57 -18.66 14.83 -13.48
N ASN A 58 -19.83 14.22 -13.68
CA ASN A 58 -20.47 13.36 -12.67
C ASN A 58 -20.22 11.86 -12.88
N GLU A 59 -19.52 11.46 -13.94
CA GLU A 59 -19.29 10.06 -14.28
C GLU A 59 -17.87 9.60 -13.94
N PRO A 60 -17.69 8.38 -13.42
CA PRO A 60 -16.36 7.84 -13.19
C PRO A 60 -15.63 7.65 -14.53
N MET A 61 -14.37 8.11 -14.59
CA MET A 61 -13.54 7.97 -15.77
C MET A 61 -13.33 6.49 -16.11
N ASP A 62 -13.58 6.12 -17.37
CA ASP A 62 -13.23 4.80 -17.90
C ASP A 62 -11.69 4.68 -17.93
N PRO A 63 -11.09 3.72 -17.22
CA PRO A 63 -9.63 3.57 -17.18
C PRO A 63 -8.99 3.25 -18.54
N ARG A 64 -9.79 2.84 -19.53
CA ARG A 64 -9.32 2.51 -20.89
C ARG A 64 -9.29 3.71 -21.83
N ARG A 65 -9.87 4.84 -21.44
CA ARG A 65 -9.94 6.05 -22.26
C ARG A 65 -8.95 7.10 -21.78
N THR A 66 -8.42 7.89 -22.70
CA THR A 66 -7.57 9.05 -22.36
C THR A 66 -8.42 10.29 -22.10
N LEU A 67 -7.86 11.29 -21.43
CA LEU A 67 -8.51 12.60 -21.23
C LEU A 67 -8.88 13.27 -22.55
N GLU A 68 -8.00 13.20 -23.56
CA GLU A 68 -8.29 13.71 -24.91
C GLU A 68 -9.46 12.99 -25.58
N GLN A 69 -9.55 11.67 -25.49
CA GLN A 69 -10.67 10.90 -26.04
C GLN A 69 -12.01 11.24 -25.37
N LEU A 70 -11.94 11.70 -24.12
CA LEU A 70 -13.11 12.17 -23.36
C LEU A 70 -13.39 13.66 -23.58
N GLY A 71 -12.60 14.36 -24.40
CA GLY A 71 -12.73 15.79 -24.65
C GLY A 71 -12.51 16.65 -23.39
N VAL A 72 -11.75 16.13 -22.42
CA VAL A 72 -11.62 16.72 -21.10
C VAL A 72 -10.51 17.74 -21.10
N THR A 73 -10.89 19.00 -20.97
CA THR A 73 -9.98 20.11 -20.72
C THR A 73 -9.78 20.38 -19.22
N GLU A 74 -10.69 19.88 -18.37
CA GLU A 74 -10.64 20.01 -16.91
C GLU A 74 -11.23 18.77 -16.22
N VAL A 75 -10.45 18.09 -15.37
CA VAL A 75 -10.93 16.99 -14.50
C VAL A 75 -11.50 17.61 -13.24
N GLN A 76 -12.79 17.89 -13.26
CA GLN A 76 -13.43 18.66 -12.19
C GLN A 76 -13.38 17.98 -10.82
N PHE A 77 -13.33 16.64 -10.76
CA PHE A 77 -13.43 15.93 -9.50
C PHE A 77 -12.56 14.67 -9.47
N ILE A 78 -11.82 14.53 -8.37
CA ILE A 78 -11.33 13.23 -7.93
C ILE A 78 -12.13 12.89 -6.70
N GLN A 79 -12.96 11.86 -6.84
CA GLN A 79 -13.47 11.19 -5.67
C GLN A 79 -12.33 10.34 -5.15
N VAL A 80 -11.61 10.93 -4.21
CA VAL A 80 -10.88 10.13 -3.27
C VAL A 80 -11.94 9.41 -2.48
N ASP A 81 -12.18 8.13 -2.76
CA ASP A 81 -12.94 7.30 -1.84
C ASP A 81 -12.05 7.15 -0.60
N TYR A 82 -12.14 8.16 0.27
CA TYR A 82 -12.09 7.99 1.71
C TYR A 82 -13.28 7.10 2.07
N LEU A 83 -13.25 5.84 1.62
CA LEU A 83 -13.70 4.79 2.51
C LEU A 83 -12.62 4.73 3.59
N ALA A 84 -12.65 5.75 4.47
CA ALA A 84 -12.27 5.61 5.85
C ALA A 84 -13.16 4.52 6.39
N ASP A 85 -12.82 3.27 6.08
CA ASP A 85 -13.14 2.22 6.98
C ASP A 85 -12.41 2.62 8.27
N GLN A 86 -13.16 3.21 9.20
CA GLN A 86 -12.64 3.62 10.50
C GLN A 86 -11.89 2.44 11.14
N HIS A 87 -12.30 1.21 10.82
CA HIS A 87 -11.61 -0.01 11.18
C HIS A 87 -10.21 -0.12 10.56
N LEU A 88 -10.05 0.08 9.24
CA LEU A 88 -8.75 0.02 8.58
C LEU A 88 -7.83 1.15 9.06
N ASN A 89 -8.34 2.36 9.22
CA ASN A 89 -7.57 3.48 9.76
C ASN A 89 -7.11 3.20 11.19
N GLU A 90 -7.98 2.63 12.02
CA GLU A 90 -7.63 2.22 13.37
C GLU A 90 -6.60 1.08 13.39
N GLN A 91 -6.72 0.10 12.49
CA GLN A 91 -5.74 -0.97 12.35
C GLN A 91 -4.40 -0.45 11.87
N TRP A 92 -4.39 0.49 10.93
CA TRP A 92 -3.17 1.16 10.48
C TRP A 92 -2.51 1.94 11.62
N ARG A 93 -3.28 2.73 12.37
CA ARG A 93 -2.77 3.47 13.54
C ARG A 93 -2.15 2.53 14.57
N ARG A 94 -2.84 1.45 14.92
CA ARG A 94 -2.34 0.42 15.85
C ARG A 94 -1.08 -0.27 15.32
N MET A 95 -1.04 -0.54 14.02
CA MET A 95 0.12 -1.12 13.36
C MET A 95 1.33 -0.19 13.44
N GLU A 96 1.16 1.12 13.20
CA GLU A 96 2.24 2.10 13.38
C GLU A 96 2.71 2.22 14.82
N GLU A 97 1.79 2.21 15.79
CA GLU A 97 2.11 2.17 17.22
C GLU A 97 2.93 0.92 17.57
N ASP A 98 2.53 -0.25 17.07
CA ASP A 98 3.25 -1.51 17.29
C ASP A 98 4.63 -1.52 16.63
N LEU A 99 4.78 -0.95 15.43
CA LEU A 99 6.07 -0.84 14.74
C LEU A 99 7.07 0.05 15.50
N GLN A 100 6.63 1.01 16.31
CA GLN A 100 7.53 1.83 17.13
C GLN A 100 8.30 0.99 18.16
N HIS A 101 7.73 -0.13 18.61
CA HIS A 101 8.38 -1.04 19.56
C HIS A 101 9.44 -1.95 18.91
N LEU A 102 9.49 -2.03 17.58
CA LEU A 102 10.54 -2.74 16.85
C LEU A 102 11.80 -1.85 16.73
N THR A 103 12.43 -1.60 17.88
CA THR A 103 13.67 -0.81 17.93
C THR A 103 14.83 -1.59 17.30
N PRO A 104 15.91 -0.90 16.86
CA PRO A 104 17.10 -1.58 16.34
C PRO A 104 17.67 -2.64 17.29
N GLU A 105 17.62 -2.39 18.60
CA GLU A 105 18.09 -3.31 19.64
C GLU A 105 17.23 -4.58 19.68
N VAL A 106 15.90 -4.44 19.69
CA VAL A 106 14.96 -5.57 19.68
C VAL A 106 15.16 -6.46 18.45
N LEU A 107 15.36 -5.84 17.28
CA LEU A 107 15.58 -6.54 16.02
C LEU A 107 16.96 -7.21 15.98
N TYR A 108 17.98 -6.54 16.50
CA TYR A 108 19.31 -7.10 16.63
C TYR A 108 19.31 -8.34 17.52
N ASP A 109 18.69 -8.24 18.71
CA ASP A 109 18.60 -9.35 19.66
C ASP A 109 17.89 -10.56 19.04
N LEU A 110 16.77 -10.32 18.35
CA LEU A 110 16.06 -11.38 17.64
C LEU A 110 16.92 -12.02 16.52
N GLY A 111 17.72 -11.19 15.84
CA GLY A 111 18.64 -11.62 14.81
C GLY A 111 19.88 -12.37 15.33
N GLN A 112 20.18 -12.34 16.62
CA GLN A 112 21.30 -13.10 17.20
C GLN A 112 20.95 -14.55 17.55
N GLU A 113 19.66 -14.93 17.49
CA GLU A 113 19.24 -16.29 17.80
C GLU A 113 19.82 -17.31 16.79
N ARG A 114 20.44 -18.38 17.32
CA ARG A 114 21.06 -19.43 16.50
C ARG A 114 20.03 -20.38 15.89
N SER A 115 18.98 -20.67 16.65
CA SER A 115 17.83 -21.46 16.22
C SER A 115 16.68 -20.55 15.78
N PRO A 116 15.75 -21.06 14.96
CA PRO A 116 14.50 -20.36 14.71
C PRO A 116 13.78 -20.05 16.03
N PRO A 117 13.07 -18.90 16.12
CA PRO A 117 12.28 -18.57 17.29
C PRO A 117 11.08 -19.50 17.42
N HIS A 118 10.31 -19.33 18.50
CA HIS A 118 9.02 -20.01 18.69
C HIS A 118 8.14 -19.92 17.43
N GLU A 119 7.37 -20.98 17.17
CA GLU A 119 6.58 -21.18 15.94
C GLU A 119 5.76 -19.94 15.55
N ASP A 120 5.08 -19.31 16.52
CA ASP A 120 4.29 -18.09 16.31
C ASP A 120 5.12 -16.95 15.67
N LEU A 121 6.31 -16.67 16.19
CA LEU A 121 7.17 -15.61 15.65
C LEU A 121 7.77 -16.03 14.32
N TYR A 122 8.13 -17.31 14.16
CA TYR A 122 8.65 -17.83 12.91
C TYR A 122 7.63 -17.69 11.76
N LEU A 123 6.36 -18.01 12.02
CA LEU A 123 5.28 -17.86 11.04
C LEU A 123 5.05 -16.40 10.64
N VAL A 124 5.05 -15.48 11.61
CA VAL A 124 4.91 -14.04 11.34
C VAL A 124 6.08 -13.52 10.52
N LEU A 125 7.32 -13.87 10.87
CA LEU A 125 8.52 -13.49 10.12
C LEU A 125 8.51 -14.06 8.70
N ARG A 126 8.02 -15.29 8.53
CA ARG A 126 7.89 -15.90 7.21
C ARG A 126 6.89 -15.16 6.34
N ALA A 127 5.77 -14.70 6.91
CA ALA A 127 4.80 -13.87 6.19
C ALA A 127 5.40 -12.51 5.79
N VAL A 128 6.19 -11.89 6.67
CA VAL A 128 6.93 -10.66 6.34
C VAL A 128 7.96 -10.89 5.22
N ALA A 129 8.76 -11.96 5.34
CA ALA A 129 9.81 -12.28 4.37
C ALA A 129 9.25 -12.58 2.97
N LEU A 130 8.09 -13.25 2.89
CA LEU A 130 7.38 -13.46 1.62
C LEU A 130 7.13 -12.16 0.87
N LEU A 131 6.74 -11.10 1.59
CA LEU A 131 6.43 -9.81 0.99
C LEU A 131 7.69 -8.97 0.72
N VAL A 132 8.59 -8.89 1.71
CA VAL A 132 9.74 -7.98 1.67
C VAL A 132 10.91 -8.54 0.85
N GLN A 133 11.00 -9.87 0.73
CA GLN A 133 12.09 -10.56 0.02
C GLN A 133 11.53 -11.72 -0.82
N PRO A 134 10.68 -11.44 -1.83
CA PRO A 134 9.93 -12.47 -2.57
C PRO A 134 10.80 -13.53 -3.27
N ASP A 135 12.03 -13.16 -3.64
CA ASP A 135 12.98 -14.04 -4.32
C ASP A 135 13.93 -14.78 -3.37
N SER A 136 13.88 -14.48 -2.07
CA SER A 136 14.75 -15.10 -1.09
C SER A 136 14.22 -16.45 -0.62
N ASP A 137 15.11 -17.35 -0.21
CA ASP A 137 14.67 -18.54 0.52
C ASP A 137 14.01 -18.11 1.84
N LEU A 138 12.99 -18.86 2.26
CA LEU A 138 12.28 -18.62 3.53
C LEU A 138 12.96 -19.36 4.68
N SER A 139 14.27 -19.58 4.61
CA SER A 139 15.02 -20.21 5.70
C SER A 139 15.16 -19.24 6.87
N TRP A 140 15.35 -19.79 8.07
CA TRP A 140 15.67 -18.97 9.24
C TRP A 140 16.91 -18.09 9.00
N LEU A 141 17.95 -18.62 8.33
CA LEU A 141 19.17 -17.85 8.08
C LEU A 141 18.90 -16.60 7.22
N SER A 142 18.05 -16.72 6.21
CA SER A 142 17.61 -15.61 5.36
C SER A 142 16.80 -14.58 6.14
N MET A 143 15.77 -15.02 6.88
CA MET A 143 14.97 -14.13 7.73
C MET A 143 15.81 -13.44 8.83
N ARG A 144 16.79 -14.15 9.38
CA ARG A 144 17.73 -13.59 10.35
C ARG A 144 18.58 -12.48 9.74
N ARG A 145 19.06 -12.66 8.50
CA ARG A 145 19.77 -11.60 7.76
C ARG A 145 18.89 -10.39 7.50
N MET A 146 17.61 -10.60 7.15
CA MET A 146 16.62 -9.54 6.99
C MET A 146 16.48 -8.70 8.28
N LEU A 147 16.40 -9.37 9.45
CA LEU A 147 16.31 -8.70 10.75
C LEU A 147 17.59 -7.97 11.16
N CYS A 148 18.75 -8.56 10.90
CA CYS A 148 20.06 -7.99 11.23
C CYS A 148 20.50 -6.85 10.30
N HIS A 149 19.75 -6.55 9.24
CA HIS A 149 20.09 -5.46 8.33
C HIS A 149 19.93 -4.11 9.07
N ARG A 150 21.05 -3.62 9.60
CA ARG A 150 21.09 -2.52 10.57
C ARG A 150 20.30 -1.30 10.08
N GLY A 151 19.37 -0.84 10.91
CA GLY A 151 18.69 0.44 10.77
C GLY A 151 17.48 0.49 9.84
N ASN A 152 17.31 -0.49 8.94
CA ASN A 152 16.38 -0.33 7.83
C ASN A 152 15.15 -1.24 7.89
N PHE A 153 15.10 -2.27 8.73
CA PHE A 153 13.98 -3.21 8.69
C PHE A 153 12.62 -2.54 8.99
N ARG A 154 12.53 -1.75 10.08
CA ARG A 154 11.30 -1.00 10.39
C ARG A 154 10.93 -0.03 9.25
N GLU A 155 11.91 0.65 8.69
CA GLU A 155 11.69 1.59 7.58
C GLU A 155 11.26 0.87 6.30
N THR A 156 11.77 -0.35 6.09
CA THR A 156 11.37 -1.22 4.99
C THR A 156 9.90 -1.63 5.14
N LEU A 157 9.44 -1.93 6.37
CA LEU A 157 8.02 -2.22 6.61
C LEU A 157 7.11 -1.00 6.38
N ARG A 158 7.56 0.21 6.78
CA ARG A 158 6.81 1.46 6.60
C ARG A 158 6.73 1.92 5.15
N SER A 159 7.84 1.79 4.43
CA SER A 159 7.94 2.16 3.01
C SER A 159 7.52 1.05 2.05
N PHE A 160 7.06 -0.10 2.58
CA PHE A 160 6.68 -1.25 1.78
C PHE A 160 5.52 -0.92 0.83
N CYS A 161 5.68 -1.27 -0.44
CA CYS A 161 4.70 -1.02 -1.48
C CYS A 161 4.14 -2.34 -2.02
N ILE A 162 2.87 -2.62 -1.70
CA ILE A 162 2.21 -3.87 -2.10
C ILE A 162 1.93 -3.95 -3.61
N ASP A 163 1.92 -2.80 -4.30
CA ASP A 163 1.71 -2.72 -5.74
C ASP A 163 2.85 -3.37 -6.53
N ASP A 164 4.08 -3.35 -6.00
CA ASP A 164 5.27 -3.88 -6.67
C ASP A 164 5.49 -5.39 -6.42
N VAL A 165 4.61 -6.04 -5.64
CA VAL A 165 4.72 -7.47 -5.30
C VAL A 165 4.13 -8.35 -6.41
N PRO A 166 4.85 -9.37 -6.90
CA PRO A 166 4.33 -10.33 -7.88
C PRO A 166 3.05 -11.03 -7.40
N PHE A 167 2.14 -11.29 -8.33
CA PHE A 167 0.83 -11.84 -8.01
C PHE A 167 0.90 -13.21 -7.31
N GLU A 168 1.83 -14.05 -7.73
CA GLU A 168 2.07 -15.39 -7.18
C GLU A 168 2.53 -15.33 -5.72
N VAL A 169 3.26 -14.27 -5.36
CA VAL A 169 3.71 -14.02 -3.98
C VAL A 169 2.52 -13.59 -3.12
N LEU A 170 1.62 -12.75 -3.65
CA LEU A 170 0.40 -12.34 -2.95
C LEU A 170 -0.50 -13.53 -2.62
N LEU A 171 -0.64 -14.49 -3.55
CA LEU A 171 -1.37 -15.73 -3.29
C LEU A 171 -0.72 -16.57 -2.18
N LYS A 172 0.60 -16.78 -2.24
CA LYS A 172 1.35 -17.52 -1.20
C LYS A 172 1.25 -16.85 0.16
N PHE A 173 1.34 -15.52 0.19
CA PHE A 173 1.19 -14.73 1.41
C PHE A 173 -0.21 -14.90 2.00
N ARG A 174 -1.25 -14.74 1.18
CA ARG A 174 -2.65 -14.95 1.60
C ARG A 174 -2.82 -16.33 2.24
N ASP A 175 -2.38 -17.37 1.54
CA ASP A 175 -2.55 -18.75 2.00
C ASP A 175 -1.76 -19.02 3.30
N THR A 176 -0.60 -18.38 3.47
CA THR A 176 0.23 -18.48 4.69
C THR A 176 -0.48 -17.85 5.88
N VAL A 177 -1.00 -16.63 5.73
CA VAL A 177 -1.71 -15.90 6.80
C VAL A 177 -3.03 -16.59 7.17
N ALA A 178 -3.79 -17.04 6.16
CA ALA A 178 -5.07 -17.73 6.37
C ALA A 178 -4.91 -19.05 7.14
N LYS A 179 -3.90 -19.87 6.80
CA LYS A 179 -3.65 -21.16 7.46
C LYS A 179 -3.23 -21.02 8.92
N ALA A 180 -2.49 -19.97 9.23
CA ALA A 180 -1.93 -19.79 10.57
C ALA A 180 -2.91 -19.14 11.56
N HIS A 181 -4.14 -18.82 11.12
CA HIS A 181 -5.16 -18.16 11.95
C HIS A 181 -4.57 -16.99 12.72
N PHE A 182 -3.91 -16.07 12.01
CA PHE A 182 -3.25 -14.92 12.63
C PHE A 182 -4.27 -14.12 13.44
N ASP A 183 -4.04 -14.06 14.75
CA ASP A 183 -4.78 -13.24 15.68
C ASP A 183 -3.76 -12.46 16.48
N ARG A 184 -3.80 -11.13 16.36
CA ARG A 184 -2.80 -10.24 16.96
C ARG A 184 -2.72 -10.43 18.46
N ASP A 185 -3.86 -10.46 19.14
CA ASP A 185 -3.90 -10.46 20.60
C ASP A 185 -3.44 -11.82 21.14
N ARG A 186 -3.83 -12.92 20.49
CA ARG A 186 -3.32 -14.27 20.76
C ARG A 186 -1.82 -14.37 20.56
N LEU A 187 -1.30 -13.86 19.43
CA LEU A 187 0.14 -13.87 19.14
C LEU A 187 0.90 -13.02 20.15
N ARG A 188 0.39 -11.83 20.49
CA ARG A 188 0.98 -10.91 21.48
C ARG A 188 1.07 -11.53 22.87
N MET A 189 0.04 -12.25 23.32
CA MET A 189 0.05 -12.95 24.60
C MET A 189 1.13 -14.03 24.68
N ARG A 190 1.44 -14.71 23.58
CA ARG A 190 2.45 -15.77 23.53
C ARG A 190 3.86 -15.24 23.27
N ASN A 191 3.97 -14.25 22.39
CA ASN A 191 5.23 -13.63 22.03
C ASN A 191 4.97 -12.17 21.63
N LEU A 192 5.45 -11.24 22.45
CA LEU A 192 5.23 -9.81 22.28
C LEU A 192 5.71 -9.29 20.90
N LYS A 193 6.88 -9.77 20.43
CA LYS A 193 7.46 -9.40 19.13
C LYS A 193 6.61 -9.92 17.97
N ALA A 194 6.06 -11.13 18.10
CA ALA A 194 5.14 -11.69 17.12
C ALA A 194 3.85 -10.87 17.07
N GLY A 195 3.34 -10.42 18.22
CA GLY A 195 2.22 -9.49 18.31
C GLY A 195 2.46 -8.21 17.51
N TRP A 196 3.59 -7.53 17.74
CA TRP A 196 3.93 -6.29 17.03
C TRP A 196 4.00 -6.47 15.51
N LEU A 197 4.71 -7.50 15.04
CA LEU A 197 4.83 -7.78 13.60
C LEU A 197 3.52 -8.26 12.97
N SER A 198 2.69 -8.98 13.73
CA SER A 198 1.41 -9.50 13.21
C SER A 198 0.44 -8.38 12.84
N SER A 199 0.49 -7.23 13.52
CA SER A 199 -0.30 -6.05 13.15
C SER A 199 0.00 -5.58 11.73
N TRP A 200 1.28 -5.54 11.35
CA TRP A 200 1.69 -5.20 9.99
C TRP A 200 1.23 -6.25 8.99
N VAL A 201 1.41 -7.54 9.30
CA VAL A 201 0.99 -8.64 8.42
C VAL A 201 -0.53 -8.63 8.18
N LEU A 202 -1.33 -8.39 9.21
CA LEU A 202 -2.79 -8.37 9.11
C LEU A 202 -3.29 -7.21 8.26
N VAL A 203 -2.69 -6.02 8.40
CA VAL A 203 -2.99 -4.86 7.56
C VAL A 203 -2.61 -5.15 6.10
N MET A 204 -1.43 -5.73 5.85
CA MET A 204 -1.04 -6.16 4.51
C MET A 204 -1.99 -7.22 3.94
N TYR A 205 -2.45 -8.16 4.75
CA TYR A 205 -3.41 -9.19 4.35
C TYR A 205 -4.73 -8.62 3.87
N GLN A 206 -5.24 -7.57 4.52
CA GLN A 206 -6.44 -6.87 4.05
C GLN A 206 -6.20 -6.18 2.70
N PHE A 207 -5.04 -5.57 2.50
CA PHE A 207 -4.68 -5.01 1.20
C PHE A 207 -4.56 -6.08 0.12
N VAL A 208 -3.94 -7.21 0.43
CA VAL A 208 -3.88 -8.35 -0.50
C VAL A 208 -5.27 -8.85 -0.84
N ALA A 209 -6.15 -9.04 0.15
CA ALA A 209 -7.52 -9.49 -0.08
C ALA A 209 -8.26 -8.53 -1.02
N ALA A 210 -8.24 -7.23 -0.72
CA ALA A 210 -8.86 -6.21 -1.58
C ALA A 210 -8.28 -6.20 -3.00
N LYS A 211 -6.95 -6.36 -3.14
CA LYS A 211 -6.28 -6.43 -4.44
C LYS A 211 -6.67 -7.69 -5.22
N LEU A 212 -6.78 -8.85 -4.57
CA LEU A 212 -7.20 -10.10 -5.21
C LEU A 212 -8.68 -10.07 -5.63
N ASP A 213 -9.54 -9.46 -4.81
CA ASP A 213 -10.95 -9.22 -5.13
C ASP A 213 -11.09 -8.36 -6.40
N PHE A 214 -10.25 -7.33 -6.56
CA PHE A 214 -10.21 -6.48 -7.76
C PHE A 214 -9.91 -7.26 -9.04
N TYR A 215 -9.02 -8.24 -8.97
CA TYR A 215 -8.71 -9.12 -10.11
C TYR A 215 -9.75 -10.23 -10.34
N GLY A 216 -10.89 -10.20 -9.62
CA GLY A 216 -11.95 -11.20 -9.75
C GLY A 216 -11.59 -12.56 -9.17
N MET A 217 -10.57 -12.63 -8.30
CA MET A 217 -10.09 -13.85 -7.64
C MET A 217 -10.41 -13.87 -6.14
N GLY A 218 -11.40 -13.07 -5.74
CA GLY A 218 -11.84 -12.91 -4.36
C GLY A 218 -12.60 -14.10 -3.80
N LEU A 219 -12.49 -14.31 -2.48
CA LEU A 219 -13.12 -15.42 -1.74
C LEU A 219 -14.60 -15.19 -1.40
N GLY A 220 -15.27 -14.22 -2.02
CA GLY A 220 -16.66 -13.90 -1.68
C GLY A 220 -16.80 -13.29 -0.28
N TYR A 221 -15.84 -12.47 0.16
CA TYR A 221 -16.13 -11.53 1.24
C TYR A 221 -17.33 -10.67 0.79
N PRO A 222 -18.40 -10.51 1.60
CA PRO A 222 -19.44 -9.55 1.29
C PRO A 222 -18.75 -8.19 1.14
N SER A 223 -18.82 -7.60 -0.06
CA SER A 223 -18.03 -6.43 -0.43
C SER A 223 -18.37 -5.23 0.45
N LEU A 224 -17.73 -5.14 1.62
CA LEU A 224 -17.66 -3.91 2.39
C LEU A 224 -16.58 -2.98 1.81
N MET A 225 -15.69 -3.52 0.99
CA MET A 225 -14.68 -2.75 0.25
C MET A 225 -14.95 -2.77 -1.24
N ASN A 226 -15.12 -1.57 -1.79
CA ASN A 226 -15.33 -1.33 -3.20
C ASN A 226 -13.98 -1.54 -3.94
N PRO A 227 -13.86 -2.48 -4.89
CA PRO A 227 -12.57 -3.07 -5.30
C PRO A 227 -11.58 -2.13 -6.03
N ARG A 228 -11.82 -0.82 -6.15
CA ARG A 228 -10.97 0.06 -6.98
C ARG A 228 -9.82 0.73 -6.25
N VAL A 229 -9.22 0.08 -5.26
CA VAL A 229 -8.15 0.70 -4.46
C VAL A 229 -6.75 0.19 -4.82
N PHE A 230 -5.95 1.07 -5.39
CA PHE A 230 -4.51 0.88 -5.60
C PHE A 230 -3.76 1.40 -4.36
N TRP A 231 -2.56 0.92 -4.01
CA TRP A 231 -1.83 1.37 -2.81
C TRP A 231 -0.34 1.50 -3.11
N ARG A 232 0.17 2.74 -3.22
CA ARG A 232 1.59 3.03 -3.42
C ARG A 232 2.12 3.92 -2.29
N PHE A 233 3.18 3.48 -1.62
CA PHE A 233 3.86 4.22 -0.55
C PHE A 233 5.11 4.90 -1.14
N ASN A 234 5.25 6.22 -0.95
CA ASN A 234 6.42 6.96 -1.40
C ASN A 234 7.32 7.34 -0.21
N LYS A 235 8.63 7.18 -0.41
CA LYS A 235 9.70 7.45 0.56
C LYS A 235 9.69 8.92 0.99
N SER A 236 9.91 9.18 2.29
CA SER A 236 9.99 10.54 2.80
C SER A 236 11.14 11.32 2.16
N SER A 237 10.85 12.59 1.90
CA SER A 237 11.74 13.69 1.56
C SER A 237 12.99 13.78 2.44
N GLU A 238 14.06 14.31 1.85
CA GLU A 238 15.41 14.53 2.34
C GLU A 238 15.55 15.01 3.80
N PRO A 239 16.66 14.67 4.49
CA PRO A 239 16.97 15.20 5.82
C PRO A 239 17.30 16.71 5.76
N PRO A 240 17.18 17.45 6.88
CA PRO A 240 17.55 18.87 6.91
C PRO A 240 19.02 19.04 6.55
N ALA A 241 19.29 19.98 5.64
CA ALA A 241 20.64 20.47 5.39
C ALA A 241 21.23 21.03 6.69
N ILE A 242 22.50 20.69 6.92
CA ILE A 242 23.33 21.03 8.08
C ILE A 242 23.38 22.54 8.32
#